data_AF-A0A9E3QHU9-F1
#
_entry.id   AF-A0A9E3QHU9-F1
#
_cell.length_a   1.000
_cell.length_b   1.000
_cell.length_c   1.000
_cell.angle_alpha   90.00
_cell.angle_beta   90.00
_cell.angle_gamma   90.00
#
_symmetry.space_group_name_H-M   'P 1'
#
loop_
_entity.id
_entity.type
_entity.pdbx_description
1 polymer ?
#
loop_
_entity_poly.entity_id
_entity_poly.type
_entity_poly.pdbx_seq_one_letter_code
_entity_poly.pdbx_strand_id
1 'polypeptide(L)'
;DALSNRFLGSFIWAPYWIARPFHEITAEPSFSIKSASKVNLDKKEMIKLEFSVKPSDPHMTLRGGWMIFSPADGWAIRRYELSEEIYSLKTKSNRIREKAVYGDIQYDYQNGKLPLPKRVYQRSGSDISIFEPTVFEVGPVPEREFTLASVGLPELEQPAGPSRTSRLPFWLFGLAAAAFVVALVLKYTAARMRRA
;
A
#
# COMPACT_ATOMS: atom_id res chain seq x y z
N ASP A 1 14.40 8.49 -20.02
CA ASP A 1 13.02 7.96 -19.96
C ASP A 1 12.73 6.89 -18.90
N ALA A 2 13.54 6.76 -17.84
CA ALA A 2 13.19 5.89 -16.69
C ALA A 2 12.23 6.57 -15.68
N LEU A 3 12.04 7.89 -15.81
CA LEU A 3 11.13 8.67 -14.96
C LEU A 3 9.67 8.52 -15.40
N SER A 4 9.37 8.42 -16.70
CA SER A 4 7.99 8.29 -17.20
C SER A 4 7.31 6.99 -16.74
N ASN A 5 8.05 5.88 -16.66
CA ASN A 5 7.50 4.60 -16.20
C ASN A 5 7.14 4.58 -14.71
N ARG A 6 7.77 5.41 -13.87
CA ARG A 6 7.35 5.52 -12.46
C ARG A 6 6.01 6.26 -12.31
N PHE A 7 5.68 7.16 -13.25
CA PHE A 7 4.46 7.95 -13.23
C PHE A 7 3.23 7.19 -13.75
N LEU A 8 3.38 6.29 -14.72
CA LEU A 8 2.25 5.55 -15.29
C LEU A 8 1.72 4.45 -14.35
N GLY A 9 2.59 3.65 -13.72
CA GLY A 9 2.18 2.59 -12.81
C GLY A 9 1.55 3.07 -11.51
N SER A 10 1.89 4.28 -11.06
CA SER A 10 1.35 4.90 -9.85
C SER A 10 -0.03 5.55 -10.06
N PHE A 11 -0.48 5.70 -11.31
CA PHE A 11 -1.72 6.39 -11.65
C PHE A 11 -2.97 5.50 -11.60
N ILE A 12 -2.80 4.22 -11.91
CA ILE A 12 -3.91 3.27 -12.08
C ILE A 12 -4.45 2.78 -10.72
N TRP A 13 -3.68 2.98 -9.63
CA TRP A 13 -3.97 2.44 -8.30
C TRP A 13 -4.27 3.46 -7.21
N ALA A 14 -4.21 4.77 -7.47
CA ALA A 14 -4.47 5.77 -6.42
C ALA A 14 -5.26 6.94 -7.00
N PRO A 15 -6.38 7.37 -6.38
CA PRO A 15 -7.04 8.58 -6.83
C PRO A 15 -6.31 9.82 -6.25
N TYR A 16 -5.04 9.95 -6.65
CA TYR A 16 -4.31 11.19 -6.96
C TYR A 16 -3.88 12.09 -5.79
N TRP A 17 -2.80 11.88 -5.05
CA TRP A 17 -1.63 11.03 -5.20
C TRP A 17 -1.20 10.74 -3.76
N ILE A 18 -1.71 9.64 -3.27
CA ILE A 18 -1.11 8.93 -2.15
C ILE A 18 -0.32 7.82 -2.85
N ALA A 19 0.95 7.61 -2.49
CA ALA A 19 1.77 6.54 -3.07
C ALA A 19 1.11 5.15 -2.98
N ARG A 20 0.05 5.02 -2.15
CA ARG A 20 -0.82 3.86 -1.97
C ARG A 20 -2.27 4.31 -1.77
N PRO A 21 -3.28 3.50 -2.13
CA PRO A 21 -4.65 3.74 -1.70
C PRO A 21 -4.77 4.02 -0.19
N PHE A 22 -5.66 4.93 0.21
CA PHE A 22 -5.87 5.23 1.63
C PHE A 22 -6.25 3.99 2.46
N HIS A 23 -6.98 3.03 1.86
CA HIS A 23 -7.36 1.79 2.55
C HIS A 23 -6.13 0.94 2.94
N GLU A 24 -5.05 0.96 2.15
CA GLU A 24 -3.80 0.27 2.49
C GLU A 24 -3.11 0.96 3.68
N ILE A 25 -3.15 2.29 3.75
CA ILE A 25 -2.62 3.03 4.90
C ILE A 25 -3.38 2.66 6.18
N THR A 26 -4.71 2.60 6.10
CA THR A 26 -5.55 2.23 7.25
C THR A 26 -5.41 0.77 7.66
N ALA A 27 -4.88 -0.09 6.78
CA ALA A 27 -4.60 -1.49 7.07
C ALA A 27 -3.27 -1.68 7.83
N GLU A 28 -2.39 -0.67 7.88
CA GLU A 28 -1.16 -0.75 8.68
C GLU A 28 -1.51 -0.90 10.17
N PRO A 29 -0.95 -1.88 10.90
CA PRO A 29 -1.27 -2.10 12.32
C PRO A 29 -0.97 -0.92 13.23
N SER A 30 -0.07 -0.03 12.81
CA SER A 30 0.35 1.16 13.54
C SER A 30 -0.45 2.43 13.18
N PHE A 31 -1.40 2.31 12.24
CA PHE A 31 -2.25 3.42 11.86
C PHE A 31 -3.06 3.91 13.06
N SER A 32 -3.06 5.22 13.28
CA SER A 32 -3.74 5.84 14.40
C SER A 32 -4.31 7.18 13.97
N ILE A 33 -5.62 7.33 14.11
CA ILE A 33 -6.30 8.62 14.00
C ILE A 33 -5.94 9.43 15.25
N LYS A 34 -5.47 10.67 15.05
CA LYS A 34 -5.12 11.61 16.11
C LYS A 34 -6.27 12.55 16.43
N SER A 35 -6.92 13.05 15.41
CA SER A 35 -8.07 13.94 15.56
C SER A 35 -8.98 13.84 14.35
N ALA A 36 -10.26 14.13 14.56
CA ALA A 36 -11.24 14.33 13.51
C ALA A 36 -12.05 15.58 13.86
N SER A 37 -12.15 16.52 12.93
CA SER A 37 -12.81 17.80 13.16
C SER A 37 -13.64 18.22 11.95
N LYS A 38 -14.73 18.93 12.21
CA LYS A 38 -15.51 19.59 11.15
C LYS A 38 -14.77 20.83 10.68
N VAL A 39 -14.68 21.00 9.37
CA VAL A 39 -14.11 22.20 8.74
C VAL A 39 -15.04 22.70 7.65
N ASN A 40 -15.17 24.02 7.53
CA ASN A 40 -15.91 24.63 6.43
C ASN A 40 -14.93 25.01 5.33
N LEU A 41 -15.07 24.39 4.16
CA LEU A 41 -14.26 24.68 2.99
C LEU A 41 -15.19 24.92 1.80
N ASP A 42 -15.00 26.03 1.09
CA ASP A 42 -15.85 26.43 -0.05
C ASP A 42 -17.36 26.43 0.27
N LYS A 43 -17.73 26.86 1.48
CA LYS A 43 -19.12 26.86 2.01
C LYS A 43 -19.75 25.46 2.17
N LYS A 44 -18.97 24.39 2.10
CA LYS A 44 -19.40 23.02 2.41
C LYS A 44 -18.82 22.57 3.75
N GLU A 45 -19.62 21.86 4.54
CA GLU A 45 -19.13 21.15 5.73
C GLU A 45 -18.34 19.91 5.30
N MET A 46 -17.12 19.79 5.81
CA MET A 46 -16.18 18.71 5.52
C MET A 46 -15.57 18.17 6.80
N ILE A 47 -14.89 17.02 6.71
CA ILE A 47 -14.20 16.39 7.84
C ILE A 47 -12.70 16.43 7.60
N LYS A 48 -11.95 17.10 8.48
CA LYS A 48 -10.49 17.00 8.53
C LYS A 48 -10.10 15.88 9.48
N LEU A 49 -9.37 14.90 8.96
CA LEU A 49 -8.82 13.78 9.71
C LEU A 49 -7.31 13.96 9.82
N GLU A 50 -6.77 13.94 11.04
CA GLU A 50 -5.33 13.91 11.28
C GLU A 50 -4.93 12.51 11.74
N PHE A 51 -3.83 11.98 11.22
CA PHE A 51 -3.41 10.62 11.48
C PHE A 51 -1.88 10.48 11.54
N SER A 52 -1.44 9.38 12.13
CA SER A 52 -0.05 8.92 12.11
C SER A 52 0.03 7.45 11.74
N VAL A 53 1.15 7.04 11.16
CA VAL A 53 1.45 5.64 10.85
C VAL A 53 2.93 5.39 11.07
N LYS A 54 3.28 4.23 11.63
CA LYS A 54 4.65 3.73 11.71
C LYS A 54 4.74 2.52 10.77
N PRO A 55 5.06 2.72 9.49
CA PRO A 55 4.88 1.67 8.50
C PRO A 55 5.75 0.47 8.82
N SER A 56 5.16 -0.70 8.64
CA SER A 56 5.84 -1.99 8.77
C SER A 56 6.73 -2.28 7.55
N ASP A 57 6.33 -1.78 6.39
CA ASP A 57 7.08 -1.86 5.14
C ASP A 57 8.23 -0.82 5.12
N PRO A 58 9.51 -1.24 5.03
CA PRO A 58 10.65 -0.32 4.97
C PRO A 58 10.65 0.57 3.71
N HIS A 59 9.88 0.24 2.68
CA HIS A 59 9.72 1.05 1.48
C HIS A 59 8.65 2.14 1.62
N MET A 60 7.83 2.10 2.67
CA MET A 60 6.81 3.11 2.93
C MET A 60 7.40 4.27 3.73
N THR A 61 7.43 5.45 3.10
CA THR A 61 8.01 6.68 3.67
C THR A 61 7.00 7.50 4.47
N LEU A 62 5.69 7.25 4.30
CA LEU A 62 4.63 7.98 4.99
C LEU A 62 4.70 7.77 6.51
N ARG A 63 4.62 8.85 7.28
CA ARG A 63 4.57 8.85 8.76
C ARG A 63 3.27 9.39 9.33
N GLY A 64 2.51 10.14 8.54
CA GLY A 64 1.25 10.73 8.97
C GLY A 64 0.88 11.93 8.14
N GLY A 65 -0.02 12.74 8.67
CA GLY A 65 -0.49 13.94 8.01
C GLY A 65 -1.95 14.20 8.30
N TRP A 66 -2.59 14.96 7.43
CA TRP A 66 -4.01 15.21 7.49
C TRP A 66 -4.65 15.14 6.11
N MET A 67 -5.93 14.80 6.09
CA MET A 67 -6.78 14.75 4.90
C MET A 67 -8.12 15.42 5.18
N ILE A 68 -8.66 16.14 4.22
CA ILE A 68 -10.00 16.73 4.27
C ILE A 68 -10.89 15.94 3.31
N PHE A 69 -11.98 15.38 3.85
CA PHE A 69 -12.97 14.60 3.13
C PHE A 69 -14.28 15.37 3.02
N SER A 70 -15.00 15.19 1.92
CA SER A 70 -16.34 15.73 1.70
C SER A 70 -17.39 14.60 1.83
N PRO A 71 -18.10 14.47 2.98
CA PRO A 71 -19.13 13.43 3.14
C PRO A 71 -20.28 13.56 2.14
N ALA A 72 -20.66 14.80 1.81
CA ALA A 72 -21.70 15.10 0.82
C ALA A 72 -21.33 14.63 -0.60
N ASP A 73 -20.03 14.53 -0.89
CA ASP A 73 -19.51 14.08 -2.18
C ASP A 73 -18.98 12.64 -2.08
N GLY A 74 -19.64 11.78 -1.29
CA GLY A 74 -19.26 10.36 -1.18
C GLY A 74 -17.88 10.12 -0.56
N TRP A 75 -17.47 10.96 0.40
CA TRP A 75 -16.16 10.91 1.07
C TRP A 75 -14.95 11.19 0.16
N ALA A 76 -15.15 11.95 -0.92
CA ALA A 76 -14.04 12.39 -1.77
C ALA A 76 -12.98 13.18 -0.98
N ILE A 77 -11.69 12.91 -1.25
CA ILE A 77 -10.56 13.64 -0.66
C ILE A 77 -10.43 14.98 -1.37
N ARG A 78 -10.54 16.09 -0.66
CA ARG A 78 -10.44 17.45 -1.23
C ARG A 78 -9.04 18.02 -1.10
N ARG A 79 -8.43 17.88 0.08
CA ARG A 79 -7.09 18.38 0.36
C ARG A 79 -6.35 17.42 1.28
N TYR A 80 -5.03 17.42 1.20
CA TYR A 80 -4.21 16.68 2.13
C TYR A 80 -2.85 17.34 2.32
N GLU A 81 -2.22 17.01 3.44
CA GLU A 81 -0.81 17.24 3.68
C GLU A 81 -0.24 16.01 4.35
N LEU A 82 0.79 15.42 3.75
CA LEU A 82 1.41 14.19 4.21
C LEU A 82 2.85 14.47 4.65
N SER A 83 3.26 13.85 5.74
CA SER A 83 4.63 13.84 6.22
C SER A 83 5.31 12.54 5.76
N GLU A 84 6.37 12.69 4.97
CA GLU A 84 7.19 11.58 4.47
C GLU A 84 8.62 11.68 5.00
N GLU A 85 9.19 10.54 5.41
CA GLU A 85 10.62 10.44 5.71
C GLU A 85 11.40 9.99 4.48
N ILE A 86 12.36 10.81 4.04
CA ILE A 86 13.22 10.49 2.90
C ILE A 86 14.61 10.10 3.38
N TYR A 87 15.04 8.91 2.97
CA TYR A 87 16.41 8.44 3.16
C TYR A 87 17.32 8.99 2.06
N SER A 88 18.27 9.85 2.43
CA SER A 88 19.30 10.34 1.51
C SER A 88 20.44 9.33 1.39
N LEU A 89 20.46 8.55 0.30
CA LEU A 89 21.57 7.64 -0.03
C LEU A 89 22.90 8.36 -0.29
N LYS A 90 22.90 9.68 -0.51
CA LYS A 90 24.09 10.47 -0.87
C LYS A 90 24.96 10.86 0.33
N THR A 91 24.44 10.77 1.55
CA THR A 91 25.15 11.18 2.76
C THR A 91 25.43 9.96 3.63
N LYS A 92 26.70 9.73 4.00
CA LYS A 92 27.10 8.66 4.94
C LYS A 92 26.42 8.77 6.32
N SER A 93 25.74 9.88 6.61
CA SER A 93 24.77 9.96 7.70
C SER A 93 23.36 9.64 7.17
N ASN A 94 22.68 8.68 7.79
CA ASN A 94 21.24 8.44 7.68
C ASN A 94 20.44 9.64 8.22
N ARG A 95 20.62 10.82 7.62
CA ARG A 95 19.81 12.00 7.95
C ARG A 95 18.46 11.80 7.29
N ILE A 96 17.51 11.42 8.13
CA ILE A 96 16.09 11.44 7.81
C ILE A 96 15.72 12.91 7.64
N ARG A 97 15.25 13.28 6.45
CA ARG A 97 14.57 14.57 6.24
C ARG A 97 13.09 14.29 6.13
N GLU A 98 12.33 15.02 6.93
CA GLU A 98 10.88 15.08 6.79
C GLU A 98 10.55 15.96 5.58
N LYS A 99 9.71 15.46 4.68
CA LYS A 99 9.19 16.18 3.52
C LYS A 99 7.68 16.24 3.64
N ALA A 100 7.13 17.44 3.55
CA ALA A 100 5.69 17.65 3.45
C ALA A 100 5.25 17.55 1.97
N VAL A 101 4.20 16.78 1.73
CA VAL A 101 3.53 16.65 0.43
C VAL A 101 2.11 17.17 0.55
N TYR A 102 1.82 18.28 -0.12
CA TYR A 102 0.51 18.91 -0.13
C TYR A 102 -0.25 18.55 -1.41
N GLY A 103 -1.54 18.27 -1.29
CA GLY A 103 -2.44 18.06 -2.42
C GLY A 103 -3.75 18.82 -2.30
N ASP A 104 -4.25 19.32 -3.43
CA ASP A 104 -5.57 19.93 -3.59
C ASP A 104 -6.25 19.35 -4.84
N ILE A 105 -7.44 18.79 -4.66
CA ILE A 105 -8.16 18.04 -5.68
C ILE A 105 -9.48 18.73 -5.99
N GLN A 106 -9.62 19.17 -7.24
CA GLN A 106 -10.87 19.67 -7.79
C GLN A 106 -11.59 18.53 -8.50
N TYR A 107 -12.89 18.43 -8.27
CA TYR A 107 -13.74 17.41 -8.85
C TYR A 107 -14.73 18.01 -9.83
N ASP A 108 -15.05 17.26 -10.87
CA ASP A 108 -16.22 17.45 -11.70
C ASP A 108 -17.31 16.45 -11.27
N TYR A 109 -18.56 16.91 -11.34
CA TYR A 109 -19.75 16.21 -10.85
C TYR A 109 -20.75 15.97 -11.98
N GLN A 110 -20.26 15.71 -13.19
CA GLN A 110 -21.13 15.54 -14.36
C GLN A 110 -22.20 14.47 -14.10
N ASN A 111 -23.46 14.87 -14.28
CA ASN A 111 -24.64 14.01 -14.26
C ASN A 111 -24.94 13.27 -12.94
N GLY A 112 -24.56 13.83 -11.79
CA GLY A 112 -24.88 13.24 -10.48
C GLY A 112 -24.18 11.88 -10.23
N LYS A 113 -23.12 11.61 -10.99
CA LYS A 113 -22.29 10.40 -10.87
C LYS A 113 -21.20 10.59 -9.80
N LEU A 114 -20.45 9.52 -9.58
CA LEU A 114 -19.25 9.45 -8.75
C LEU A 114 -18.34 10.67 -9.03
N PRO A 115 -17.80 11.37 -8.00
CA PRO A 115 -16.99 12.55 -8.22
C PRO A 115 -15.68 12.17 -8.91
N LEU A 116 -15.42 12.77 -10.08
CA LEU A 116 -14.22 12.50 -10.88
C LEU A 116 -13.26 13.68 -10.78
N PRO A 117 -11.97 13.47 -10.47
CA PRO A 117 -11.02 14.58 -10.40
C PRO A 117 -10.84 15.28 -11.73
N LYS A 118 -11.15 16.57 -11.73
CA LYS A 118 -10.90 17.48 -12.84
C LYS A 118 -9.48 18.01 -12.85
N ARG A 119 -8.91 18.23 -11.66
CA ARG A 119 -7.57 18.77 -11.48
C ARG A 119 -7.00 18.34 -10.16
N VAL A 120 -5.77 17.88 -10.18
CA VAL A 120 -4.99 17.50 -8.99
C VAL A 120 -3.76 18.39 -8.97
N TYR A 121 -3.69 19.26 -7.97
CA TYR A 121 -2.51 20.05 -7.68
C TYR A 121 -1.73 19.37 -6.57
N GLN A 122 -0.46 19.06 -6.80
CA GLN A 122 0.45 18.54 -5.79
C GLN A 122 1.69 19.41 -5.67
N ARG A 123 2.12 19.63 -4.43
CA ARG A 123 3.37 20.30 -4.10
C ARG A 123 4.19 19.42 -3.15
N SER A 124 5.47 19.23 -3.49
CA SER A 124 6.41 18.41 -2.71
C SER A 124 7.73 19.17 -2.59
N GLY A 125 7.85 20.01 -1.56
CA GLY A 125 8.97 20.96 -1.44
C GLY A 125 8.87 22.10 -2.46
N SER A 126 9.88 22.24 -3.31
CA SER A 126 9.90 23.17 -4.46
C SER A 126 9.17 22.63 -5.68
N ASP A 127 8.94 21.32 -5.74
CA ASP A 127 8.38 20.67 -6.93
C ASP A 127 6.86 20.82 -6.92
N ILE A 128 6.31 21.22 -8.06
CA ILE A 128 4.87 21.37 -8.27
C ILE A 128 4.49 20.46 -9.43
N SER A 129 3.44 19.68 -9.25
CA SER A 129 2.86 18.81 -10.27
C SER A 129 1.38 19.12 -10.39
N ILE A 130 0.91 19.31 -11.62
CA ILE A 130 -0.50 19.53 -11.93
C ILE A 130 -0.92 18.43 -12.87
N PHE A 131 -2.00 17.74 -12.52
CA PHE A 131 -2.61 16.72 -13.35
C PHE A 131 -4.04 17.12 -13.69
N GLU A 132 -4.36 17.16 -14.98
CA GLU A 132 -5.65 17.57 -15.53
C GLU A 132 -6.12 16.49 -16.52
N PRO A 133 -6.84 15.47 -16.05
CA PRO A 133 -7.37 14.42 -16.92
C PRO A 133 -8.41 15.01 -17.87
N THR A 134 -8.30 14.66 -19.14
CA THR A 134 -9.14 15.19 -20.21
C THR A 134 -10.39 14.34 -20.45
N VAL A 135 -10.26 13.02 -20.30
CA VAL A 135 -11.33 12.06 -20.58
C VAL A 135 -11.37 11.00 -19.48
N PHE A 136 -12.56 10.71 -18.97
CA PHE A 136 -12.83 9.56 -18.11
C PHE A 136 -13.88 8.68 -18.77
N GLU A 137 -13.49 7.46 -19.10
CA GLU A 137 -14.40 6.43 -19.57
C GLU A 137 -14.69 5.48 -18.42
N VAL A 138 -15.93 5.51 -17.92
CA VAL A 138 -16.38 4.59 -16.88
C VAL A 138 -17.10 3.43 -17.57
N GLY A 139 -16.49 2.25 -17.56
CA GLY A 139 -17.04 1.06 -18.18
C GLY A 139 -16.20 -0.19 -17.88
N PRO A 140 -16.67 -1.38 -18.31
CA PRO A 140 -15.85 -2.58 -18.24
C PRO A 140 -14.64 -2.41 -19.16
N VAL A 141 -13.44 -2.48 -18.57
CA VAL A 141 -12.18 -2.50 -19.34
C VAL A 141 -11.98 -3.95 -19.84
N PRO A 142 -11.79 -4.18 -21.15
CA PRO A 142 -11.56 -5.51 -21.69
C PRO A 142 -10.36 -6.19 -21.04
N GLU A 143 -10.50 -7.47 -20.64
CA GLU A 143 -9.40 -8.22 -19.99
C GLU A 143 -8.11 -8.24 -20.82
N ARG A 144 -8.23 -8.25 -22.15
CA ARG A 144 -7.10 -8.19 -23.08
C ARG A 144 -6.21 -6.95 -22.90
N GLU A 145 -6.71 -5.85 -22.34
CA GLU A 145 -5.91 -4.65 -22.09
C GLU A 145 -4.94 -4.83 -20.92
N PHE A 146 -5.16 -5.82 -20.05
CA PHE A 146 -4.31 -6.17 -18.92
C PHE A 146 -3.27 -7.26 -19.25
N THR A 147 -3.01 -7.48 -20.54
CA THR A 147 -2.02 -8.45 -21.03
C THR A 147 -0.70 -7.77 -21.33
N LEU A 148 0.42 -8.47 -21.23
CA LEU A 148 1.72 -7.93 -21.67
C LEU A 148 1.69 -7.61 -23.18
N ALA A 149 0.91 -8.37 -23.93
CA ALA A 149 0.67 -8.15 -25.34
C ALA A 149 0.04 -6.78 -25.64
N SER A 150 -0.78 -6.23 -24.74
CA SER A 150 -1.39 -4.90 -24.93
C SER A 150 -0.35 -3.76 -24.96
N VAL A 151 0.81 -3.99 -24.32
CA VAL A 151 1.95 -3.05 -24.30
C VAL A 151 3.10 -3.51 -25.21
N GLY A 152 2.87 -4.49 -26.09
CA GLY A 152 3.86 -4.99 -27.03
C GLY A 152 4.95 -5.87 -26.42
N LEU A 153 4.72 -6.37 -25.20
CA LEU A 153 5.61 -7.33 -24.53
C LEU A 153 5.10 -8.76 -24.75
N PRO A 154 5.99 -9.77 -24.83
CA PRO A 154 5.56 -11.15 -24.91
C PRO A 154 4.86 -11.55 -23.61
N GLU A 155 3.80 -12.34 -23.71
CA GLU A 155 3.22 -12.98 -22.53
C GLU A 155 4.29 -13.84 -21.86
N LEU A 156 4.54 -13.54 -20.59
CA LEU A 156 5.28 -14.47 -19.77
C LEU A 156 4.32 -15.63 -19.56
N GLU A 157 4.61 -16.79 -20.17
CA GLU A 157 4.00 -18.03 -19.72
C GLU A 157 4.11 -18.00 -18.21
N GLN A 158 2.98 -17.92 -17.50
CA GLN A 158 2.99 -18.06 -16.06
C GLN A 158 3.76 -19.36 -15.84
N PRO A 159 4.96 -19.31 -15.22
CA PRO A 159 5.67 -20.55 -14.96
C PRO A 159 4.66 -21.36 -14.18
N ALA A 160 4.19 -22.48 -14.76
CA ALA A 160 3.17 -23.33 -14.15
C ALA A 160 3.69 -23.56 -12.75
N GLY A 161 3.11 -22.83 -11.78
CA GLY A 161 3.81 -22.51 -10.54
C GLY A 161 4.28 -23.84 -10.01
N PRO A 162 5.58 -24.05 -9.75
CA PRO A 162 5.98 -25.36 -9.29
C PRO A 162 5.17 -25.53 -8.03
N SER A 163 4.21 -26.45 -8.06
CA SER A 163 3.66 -27.07 -6.88
C SER A 163 4.86 -27.81 -6.30
N ARG A 164 5.77 -27.05 -5.68
CA ARG A 164 6.78 -27.55 -4.77
C ARG A 164 5.93 -28.07 -3.63
N THR A 165 5.41 -29.28 -3.83
CA THR A 165 4.88 -30.11 -2.78
C THR A 165 6.02 -30.18 -1.78
N SER A 166 5.96 -29.31 -0.78
CA SER A 166 7.03 -29.14 0.17
C SER A 166 7.21 -30.49 0.83
N ARG A 167 8.39 -31.11 0.66
CA ARG A 167 8.72 -32.37 1.34
C ARG A 167 9.06 -32.15 2.82
N LEU A 168 9.07 -30.89 3.26
CA LEU A 168 9.35 -30.48 4.64
C LEU A 168 8.43 -31.19 5.65
N PRO A 169 7.09 -31.23 5.51
CA PRO A 169 6.22 -31.99 6.40
C PRO A 169 6.62 -33.47 6.51
N PHE A 170 6.95 -34.14 5.40
CA PHE A 170 7.39 -35.55 5.45
C PHE A 170 8.70 -35.73 6.24
N TRP A 171 9.65 -34.81 6.07
CA TRP A 171 10.89 -34.81 6.86
C TRP A 171 10.64 -34.57 8.35
N LEU A 172 9.77 -33.62 8.69
CA LEU A 172 9.41 -33.33 10.08
C LEU A 172 8.69 -34.51 10.73
N PHE A 173 7.79 -35.18 10.02
CA PHE A 173 7.15 -36.42 10.48
C PHE A 173 8.16 -37.56 10.67
N GLY A 174 9.11 -37.73 9.74
CA GLY A 174 10.17 -38.73 9.86
C GLY A 174 11.06 -38.50 11.09
N LEU A 175 11.47 -37.26 11.34
CA LEU A 175 12.25 -36.89 12.52
C LEU A 175 11.47 -37.09 13.82
N ALA A 176 10.18 -36.72 13.84
CA ALA A 176 9.32 -36.92 15.00
C ALA A 176 9.15 -38.42 15.33
N ALA A 177 8.96 -39.26 14.31
CA ALA A 177 8.86 -40.71 14.48
C ALA A 177 10.16 -41.32 15.02
N ALA A 178 11.32 -40.90 14.49
CA ALA A 178 12.61 -41.35 14.97
C ALA A 178 12.85 -40.97 16.45
N ALA A 179 12.55 -39.72 16.81
CA ALA A 179 12.67 -39.24 18.18
C ALA A 179 11.76 -40.02 19.15
N PHE A 180 10.54 -40.35 18.72
CA PHE A 180 9.60 -41.15 19.51
C PHE A 180 10.13 -42.58 19.78
N VAL A 181 10.70 -43.23 18.76
CA VAL A 181 11.32 -44.56 18.92
C VAL A 181 12.50 -44.50 19.90
N VAL A 182 13.37 -43.50 19.78
CA VAL A 182 14.49 -43.30 20.71
C VAL A 182 13.98 -43.11 22.15
N ALA A 183 12.94 -42.30 22.35
CA ALA A 183 12.33 -42.10 23.66
C ALA A 183 11.77 -43.40 24.27
N LEU A 184 11.13 -44.26 23.47
CA LEU A 184 10.64 -45.56 23.91
C LEU A 184 11.78 -46.50 24.33
N VAL A 185 12.87 -46.55 23.56
CA VAL A 185 14.05 -47.37 23.89
C VAL A 185 14.69 -46.89 25.18
N LEU A 186 14.91 -45.57 25.34
CA LEU A 186 15.46 -45.00 26.57
C LEU A 186 14.57 -45.26 27.79
N LYS A 187 13.25 -45.15 27.64
CA LYS A 187 12.29 -45.46 28.70
C LYS A 187 12.36 -46.94 29.11
N TYR A 188 12.45 -47.84 28.14
CA TYR A 188 12.55 -49.27 28.37
C TYR A 188 13.86 -49.67 29.08
N THR A 189 15.01 -49.14 28.64
CA THR A 189 16.31 -49.42 29.26
C THR A 189 16.39 -48.85 30.67
N ALA A 190 15.89 -47.63 30.90
CA ALA A 190 15.81 -47.04 32.24
C ALA A 190 14.92 -47.85 33.20
N ALA A 191 13.76 -48.35 32.71
CA ALA A 191 12.89 -49.20 33.52
C ALA A 191 13.54 -50.55 33.88
N ARG A 192 14.36 -51.11 32.99
CA ARG A 192 15.10 -52.35 33.23
C ARG A 192 16.22 -52.16 34.26
N MET A 193 16.98 -51.06 34.17
CA MET A 193 18.05 -50.77 35.14
C MET A 193 17.51 -50.57 36.57
N ARG A 194 16.29 -50.05 36.74
CA ARG A 194 15.68 -49.89 38.08
C ARG A 194 15.23 -51.20 38.73
N ARG A 195 15.13 -52.29 37.95
CA ARG A 195 14.70 -53.61 38.44
C ARG A 195 15.86 -54.57 38.69
N ALA A 196 17.06 -54.23 38.23
CA ALA A 196 18.30 -54.95 38.50
C ALA A 196 19.01 -54.32 39.69
#